data_AF-A0A0P9SX33-F1
#
_entry.id   AF-A0A0P9SX33-F1
#
_cell.length_a   1.000
_cell.length_b   1.000
_cell.length_c   1.000
_cell.angle_alpha   90.00
_cell.angle_beta   90.00
_cell.angle_gamma   90.00
#
_symmetry.space_group_name_H-M   'P 1'
#
loop_
_entity.id
_entity.type
_entity.pdbx_description
1 polymer ?
#
loop_
_entity_poly.entity_id
_entity_poly.type
_entity_poly.pdbx_seq_one_letter_code
_entity_poly.pdbx_strand_id
1 'polypeptide(L)'
;MLLNEKHPEDGRLLKENMKGDRRVAVHLGEGWHVPRALLPVAEKRAVMLIDPPFEQLDEMKRCTVALKETIGRMRQTVAAIWYPIKDPRLLRRFYQDLAESGAPKLLRVELFVHPLDTPASLNGSGLAIANPPWGLEEELRELMPYLAQKLGQTQGGWKMDWLIAE
;
A
#
# COMPACT_ATOMS: atom_id res chain seq x y z
N MET A 1 -12.89 -6.94 -10.69
CA MET A 1 -12.00 -6.86 -9.51
C MET A 1 -11.28 -8.20 -9.40
N LEU A 2 -9.98 -8.18 -9.13
CA LEU A 2 -9.22 -9.41 -8.92
C LEU A 2 -8.61 -9.37 -7.53
N LEU A 3 -8.84 -10.43 -6.77
CA LEU A 3 -8.32 -10.61 -5.42
C LEU A 3 -7.39 -11.83 -5.42
N ASN A 4 -6.29 -11.73 -4.68
CA ASN A 4 -5.35 -12.83 -4.51
C ASN A 4 -5.06 -13.02 -3.03
N GLU A 5 -5.23 -14.24 -2.53
CA GLU A 5 -4.91 -14.62 -1.16
C GLU A 5 -4.00 -15.85 -1.20
N LYS A 6 -2.95 -15.90 -0.36
CA LYS A 6 -2.06 -17.06 -0.26
C LYS A 6 -2.55 -18.06 0.78
N HIS A 7 -3.13 -17.57 1.87
CA HIS A 7 -3.57 -18.41 2.98
C HIS A 7 -4.73 -19.31 2.52
N PRO A 8 -4.60 -20.66 2.61
CA PRO A 8 -5.59 -21.58 2.05
C PRO A 8 -7.00 -21.40 2.60
N GLU A 9 -7.11 -21.15 3.91
CA GLU A 9 -8.41 -21.01 4.57
C GLU A 9 -9.06 -19.67 4.25
N ASP A 10 -8.31 -18.57 4.33
CA ASP A 10 -8.82 -17.23 4.03
C ASP A 10 -9.15 -17.09 2.55
N GLY A 11 -8.36 -17.70 1.66
CA GLY A 11 -8.65 -17.69 0.23
C GLY A 11 -9.96 -18.43 -0.10
N ARG A 12 -10.26 -19.52 0.63
CA ARG A 12 -11.55 -20.23 0.49
C ARG A 12 -12.71 -19.36 1.00
N LEU A 13 -12.56 -18.73 2.17
CA LEU A 13 -13.57 -17.84 2.75
C LEU A 13 -13.81 -16.62 1.86
N LEU A 14 -12.75 -16.02 1.33
CA LEU A 14 -12.82 -14.88 0.41
C LEU A 14 -13.57 -15.25 -0.87
N LYS A 15 -13.27 -16.41 -1.46
CA LYS A 15 -13.97 -16.89 -2.65
C LYS A 15 -15.46 -17.11 -2.38
N GLU A 16 -15.80 -17.68 -1.23
CA GLU A 16 -17.19 -17.89 -0.81
C GLU A 16 -17.93 -16.56 -0.62
N ASN A 17 -17.30 -15.59 0.05
CA ASN A 17 -17.86 -14.25 0.27
C ASN A 17 -18.12 -13.50 -1.03
N MET A 18 -17.28 -13.71 -2.05
CA MET A 18 -17.37 -13.01 -3.34
C MET A 18 -18.18 -13.75 -4.40
N LYS A 19 -18.71 -14.95 -4.11
CA LYS A 19 -19.37 -15.83 -5.11
C LYS A 19 -20.55 -15.20 -5.85
N GLY A 20 -21.21 -14.20 -5.25
CA GLY A 20 -22.37 -13.52 -5.82
C GLY A 20 -22.04 -12.48 -6.89
N ASP A 21 -20.80 -11.98 -6.95
CA ASP A 21 -20.40 -10.96 -7.91
C ASP A 21 -19.53 -11.55 -9.02
N ARG A 22 -20.13 -11.72 -10.20
CA ARG A 22 -19.46 -12.28 -11.40
C ARG A 22 -18.31 -11.43 -11.93
N ARG A 23 -18.17 -10.18 -11.46
CA ARG A 23 -17.06 -9.28 -11.82
C ARG A 23 -15.82 -9.51 -10.95
N VAL A 24 -15.92 -10.36 -9.92
CA VAL A 24 -14.83 -10.66 -8.99
C VAL A 24 -14.22 -12.01 -9.32
N ALA A 25 -12.90 -12.03 -9.49
CA ALA A 25 -12.11 -13.26 -9.54
C ALA A 25 -11.26 -13.35 -8.27
N VAL A 26 -11.27 -14.52 -7.62
CA VAL A 26 -10.45 -14.81 -6.45
C VAL A 26 -9.46 -15.90 -6.80
N HIS A 27 -8.17 -15.59 -6.65
CA HIS A 27 -7.07 -16.52 -6.86
C HIS A 27 -6.45 -16.91 -5.52
N LEU A 28 -6.17 -18.20 -5.36
CA LEU A 28 -5.40 -18.72 -4.25
C LEU A 28 -3.93 -18.89 -4.71
N GLY A 29 -3.00 -18.12 -4.16
CA GLY A 29 -1.60 -18.19 -4.56
C GLY A 29 -0.74 -16.99 -4.16
N GLU A 30 0.47 -16.93 -4.73
CA GLU A 30 1.47 -15.89 -4.45
C GLU A 30 1.10 -14.54 -5.10
N GLY A 31 0.72 -13.56 -4.28
CA GLY A 31 0.31 -12.22 -4.74
C GLY A 31 1.42 -11.43 -5.42
N TRP A 32 2.68 -11.74 -5.13
CA TRP A 32 3.85 -11.08 -5.73
C TRP A 32 3.94 -11.23 -7.25
N HIS A 33 3.30 -12.26 -7.83
CA HIS A 33 3.30 -12.49 -9.27
C HIS A 33 2.19 -11.72 -10.01
N VAL A 34 1.22 -11.14 -9.28
CA VAL A 34 0.03 -10.49 -9.84
C VAL A 34 0.38 -9.36 -10.82
N PRO A 35 1.33 -8.44 -10.52
CA PRO A 35 1.70 -7.40 -11.49
C PRO A 35 2.16 -7.98 -12.83
N ARG A 36 2.93 -9.07 -12.83
CA ARG A 36 3.42 -9.70 -14.07
C ARG A 36 2.34 -10.45 -14.83
N ALA A 37 1.43 -11.09 -14.10
CA ALA A 37 0.38 -11.91 -14.67
C ALA A 37 -0.75 -11.07 -15.30
N LEU A 38 -1.04 -9.90 -14.74
CA LEU A 38 -2.25 -9.14 -15.08
C LEU A 38 -2.01 -7.83 -15.80
N LEU A 39 -0.82 -7.22 -15.67
CA LEU A 39 -0.55 -5.92 -16.28
C LEU A 39 0.21 -6.06 -17.61
N PRO A 40 -0.19 -5.29 -18.65
CA PRO A 40 -1.29 -4.31 -18.65
C PRO A 40 -2.69 -4.95 -18.78
N VAL A 41 -3.70 -4.31 -18.19
CA VAL A 41 -5.12 -4.70 -18.39
C VAL A 41 -5.71 -4.07 -19.66
N ALA A 42 -6.73 -4.71 -20.24
CA ALA A 42 -7.37 -4.26 -21.48
C ALA A 42 -8.04 -2.87 -21.34
N GLU A 43 -8.57 -2.56 -20.16
CA GLU A 43 -9.23 -1.30 -19.82
C GLU A 43 -8.25 -0.12 -19.74
N LYS A 44 -6.93 -0.38 -19.70
CA LYS A 44 -5.87 0.62 -19.57
C LYS A 44 -6.00 1.54 -18.34
N ARG A 45 -6.82 1.15 -17.37
CA ARG A 45 -6.99 1.78 -16.06
C ARG A 45 -6.97 0.70 -14.99
N ALA A 46 -6.10 0.85 -14.01
CA ALA A 46 -5.96 -0.12 -12.92
C ALA A 46 -5.67 0.61 -11.61
N VAL A 47 -6.21 0.03 -10.53
CA VAL A 47 -5.78 0.31 -9.16
C VAL A 47 -5.21 -0.99 -8.61
N MET A 48 -3.97 -0.94 -8.11
CA MET A 48 -3.28 -2.06 -7.47
C MET A 48 -3.11 -1.75 -5.98
N LEU A 49 -3.63 -2.61 -5.12
CA LEU A 49 -3.36 -2.55 -3.68
C LEU A 49 -2.39 -3.68 -3.32
N ILE A 50 -1.32 -3.33 -2.62
CA ILE A 50 -0.30 -4.26 -2.12
C ILE A 50 -0.31 -4.13 -0.59
N ASP A 51 -0.81 -5.16 0.08
CA ASP A 51 -1.02 -5.18 1.53
C ASP A 51 -0.55 -6.52 2.11
N PRO A 52 0.76 -6.75 2.24
CA PRO A 52 1.29 -7.98 2.80
C PRO A 52 1.22 -7.96 4.34
N PRO A 53 1.34 -9.11 5.01
CA PRO A 53 1.26 -9.18 6.46
C PRO A 53 2.53 -8.63 7.18
N PHE A 54 3.66 -8.50 6.50
CA PHE A 54 4.96 -8.10 7.07
C PHE A 54 5.47 -9.04 8.18
N GLU A 55 5.29 -10.34 7.96
CA GLU A 55 5.81 -11.44 8.78
C GLU A 55 7.22 -11.88 8.35
N GLN A 56 7.58 -11.67 7.09
CA GLN A 56 8.88 -12.04 6.54
C GLN A 56 9.77 -10.79 6.35
N LEU A 57 11.07 -10.96 6.59
CA LEU A 57 12.04 -9.86 6.55
C LEU A 57 12.18 -9.21 5.18
N ASP A 58 11.87 -9.94 4.10
CA ASP A 58 12.02 -9.49 2.72
C ASP A 58 10.75 -8.84 2.14
N GLU A 59 9.63 -8.77 2.87
CA GLU A 59 8.36 -8.26 2.32
C GLU A 59 8.41 -6.78 1.96
N MET A 60 9.10 -5.95 2.73
CA MET A 60 9.36 -4.54 2.37
C MET A 60 10.04 -4.44 0.99
N LYS A 61 11.05 -5.29 0.76
CA LYS A 61 11.75 -5.35 -0.53
C LYS A 61 10.81 -5.87 -1.62
N ARG A 62 10.00 -6.89 -1.35
CA ARG A 62 9.02 -7.40 -2.33
C ARG A 62 7.99 -6.36 -2.73
N CYS A 63 7.54 -5.50 -1.81
CA CYS A 63 6.68 -4.36 -2.12
C CYS A 63 7.33 -3.40 -3.13
N THR A 64 8.60 -3.04 -2.92
CA THR A 64 9.31 -2.14 -3.84
C THR A 64 9.47 -2.74 -5.23
N VAL A 65 9.75 -4.06 -5.31
CA VAL A 65 9.84 -4.80 -6.57
C VAL A 65 8.47 -4.85 -7.27
N ALA A 66 7.41 -5.17 -6.54
CA ALA A 66 6.05 -5.22 -7.08
C ALA A 66 5.60 -3.85 -7.60
N LEU A 67 5.95 -2.74 -6.93
CA LEU A 67 5.67 -1.39 -7.43
C LEU A 67 6.43 -1.11 -8.72
N LYS A 68 7.74 -1.40 -8.76
CA LYS A 68 8.57 -1.22 -9.96
C LYS A 68 8.03 -2.02 -11.14
N GLU A 69 7.59 -3.26 -10.92
CA GLU A 69 6.98 -4.08 -11.97
C GLU A 69 5.63 -3.55 -12.42
N THR A 70 4.80 -3.10 -11.48
CA THR A 70 3.49 -2.50 -11.74
C THR A 70 3.63 -1.27 -12.65
N ILE A 71 4.48 -0.34 -12.26
CA ILE A 71 4.73 0.90 -13.02
C ILE A 71 5.44 0.60 -14.34
N GLY A 72 6.43 -0.30 -14.35
CA GLY A 72 7.16 -0.66 -15.57
C GLY A 72 6.28 -1.30 -16.64
N ARG A 73 5.26 -2.06 -16.24
CA ARG A 73 4.30 -2.70 -17.17
C ARG A 73 3.18 -1.76 -17.60
N MET A 74 2.72 -0.90 -16.71
CA MET A 74 1.60 -0.02 -16.96
C MET A 74 1.77 1.27 -16.16
N ARG A 75 2.49 2.23 -16.76
CA ARG A 75 2.99 3.46 -16.13
C ARG A 75 1.92 4.30 -15.44
N GLN A 76 0.69 4.29 -15.96
CA GLN A 76 -0.44 5.04 -15.43
C GLN A 76 -1.24 4.31 -14.32
N THR A 77 -0.82 3.13 -13.89
CA THR A 77 -1.50 2.40 -12.79
C THR A 77 -1.43 3.22 -11.51
N VAL A 78 -2.56 3.36 -10.82
CA VAL A 78 -2.56 3.84 -9.43
C VAL A 78 -2.18 2.65 -8.55
N ALA A 79 -1.08 2.74 -7.82
CA ALA A 79 -0.60 1.66 -6.98
C ALA A 79 -0.45 2.13 -5.54
N ALA A 80 -1.07 1.45 -4.59
CA ALA A 80 -0.97 1.75 -3.17
C ALA A 80 -0.30 0.58 -2.44
N ILE A 81 0.74 0.88 -1.67
CA ILE A 81 1.37 -0.07 -0.75
C ILE A 81 1.04 0.34 0.68
N TRP A 82 0.42 -0.55 1.44
CA TRP A 82 0.30 -0.40 2.89
C TRP A 82 1.57 -0.92 3.57
N TYR A 83 1.97 -0.29 4.68
CA TYR A 83 3.08 -0.78 5.51
C TYR A 83 2.92 -0.37 6.99
N PRO A 84 3.36 -1.24 7.92
CA PRO A 84 3.37 -0.94 9.35
C PRO A 84 4.58 -0.08 9.73
N ILE A 85 4.40 0.77 10.73
CA ILE A 85 5.46 1.63 11.28
C ILE A 85 5.70 1.23 12.73
N LYS A 86 6.70 0.38 12.95
CA LYS A 86 7.20 0.03 14.29
C LYS A 86 8.29 1.01 14.72
N ASP A 87 9.28 1.22 13.86
CA ASP A 87 10.32 2.24 14.02
C ASP A 87 10.55 2.95 12.67
N PRO A 88 10.27 4.27 12.56
CA PRO A 88 10.51 5.04 11.34
C PRO A 88 11.95 4.97 10.83
N ARG A 89 12.93 4.72 11.70
CA ARG A 89 14.35 4.62 11.32
C ARG A 89 14.60 3.41 10.43
N LEU A 90 13.87 2.31 10.66
CA LEU A 90 13.98 1.08 9.87
C LEU A 90 13.38 1.23 8.46
N LEU A 91 12.49 2.22 8.27
CA LEU A 91 11.83 2.46 6.99
C LEU A 91 12.65 3.36 6.04
N ARG A 92 13.77 3.93 6.50
CA ARG A 92 14.61 4.81 5.66
C ARG A 92 15.00 4.13 4.35
N ARG A 93 15.47 2.87 4.40
CA ARG A 93 15.86 2.13 3.19
C ARG A 93 14.66 1.84 2.29
N PHE A 94 13.54 1.46 2.90
CA PHE A 94 12.29 1.21 2.17
C PHE A 94 11.81 2.44 1.40
N TYR A 95 11.84 3.64 2.00
CA TYR A 95 11.49 4.87 1.30
C TYR A 95 12.44 5.21 0.16
N GLN A 96 13.74 4.93 0.30
CA GLN A 96 14.73 5.11 -0.77
C GLN A 96 14.41 4.17 -1.95
N ASP A 97 14.20 2.88 -1.67
CA ASP A 97 13.87 1.88 -2.69
C ASP A 97 12.53 2.20 -3.39
N LEU A 98 11.56 2.75 -2.66
CA LEU A 98 10.29 3.25 -3.21
C LEU A 98 10.50 4.47 -4.13
N ALA A 99 11.34 5.42 -3.75
CA ALA A 99 11.67 6.58 -4.58
C ALA A 99 12.40 6.18 -5.88
N GLU A 100 13.12 5.05 -5.86
CA GLU A 100 13.81 4.46 -7.03
C GLU A 100 12.91 3.53 -7.88
N SER A 101 11.62 3.43 -7.58
CA SER A 101 10.67 2.55 -8.27
C SER A 101 10.40 2.93 -9.73
N GLY A 102 10.72 4.17 -10.14
CA GLY A 102 10.41 4.72 -11.45
C GLY A 102 8.96 5.20 -11.61
N ALA A 103 8.19 5.23 -10.51
CA ALA A 103 6.88 5.89 -10.45
C ALA A 103 7.01 7.38 -10.84
N PRO A 104 6.10 7.92 -11.68
CA PRO A 104 6.11 9.35 -12.00
C PRO A 104 5.92 10.24 -10.76
N LYS A 105 4.98 9.87 -9.90
CA LYS A 105 4.75 10.55 -8.63
C LYS A 105 4.43 9.53 -7.56
N LEU A 106 4.89 9.77 -6.34
CA LEU A 106 4.71 8.87 -5.21
C LEU A 106 4.42 9.66 -3.93
N LEU A 107 3.15 9.64 -3.52
CA LEU A 107 2.68 10.28 -2.29
C LEU A 107 2.86 9.31 -1.13
N ARG A 108 3.47 9.76 -0.04
CA ARG A 108 3.48 9.05 1.24
C ARG A 108 2.49 9.70 2.18
N VAL A 109 1.63 8.89 2.79
CA VAL A 109 0.70 9.31 3.84
C VAL A 109 0.83 8.35 5.01
N GLU A 110 1.06 8.86 6.21
CA GLU A 110 1.27 8.07 7.42
C GLU A 110 0.37 8.58 8.54
N LEU A 111 -0.17 7.63 9.32
CA LEU A 111 -0.95 7.89 10.52
C LEU A 111 -0.26 7.20 11.70
N PHE A 112 -0.05 7.95 12.77
CA PHE A 112 0.54 7.47 14.01
C PHE A 112 -0.51 7.48 15.12
N VAL A 113 -0.55 6.41 15.91
CA VAL A 113 -1.45 6.27 17.06
C VAL A 113 -0.73 6.52 18.40
N HIS A 114 0.60 6.54 18.35
CA HIS A 114 1.52 6.90 19.43
C HIS A 114 2.62 7.84 18.92
N PRO A 115 3.33 8.55 19.82
CA PRO A 115 4.62 9.17 19.52
C PRO A 115 5.64 8.15 18.97
N LEU A 116 6.49 8.60 18.04
CA LEU A 116 7.46 7.77 17.30
C LEU A 116 8.57 7.15 18.16
N ASP A 117 8.73 7.60 19.40
CA ASP A 117 9.69 7.12 20.38
C ASP A 117 9.11 6.08 21.35
N THR A 118 7.84 5.68 21.18
CA THR A 118 7.21 4.65 22.01
C THR A 118 7.82 3.27 21.69
N PRO A 119 8.47 2.60 22.66
CA PRO A 119 9.14 1.32 22.41
C PRO A 119 8.15 0.17 22.21
N ALA A 120 8.50 -0.75 21.30
CA ALA A 120 7.93 -2.10 21.16
C ALA A 120 6.46 -2.24 20.71
N SER A 121 5.77 -1.17 20.31
CA SER A 121 4.42 -1.25 19.72
C SER A 121 4.38 -0.89 18.23
N LEU A 122 3.27 -1.22 17.56
CA LEU A 122 2.95 -0.66 16.26
C LEU A 122 2.60 0.83 16.45
N ASN A 123 3.55 1.71 16.14
CA ASN A 123 3.40 3.16 16.32
C ASN A 123 2.43 3.79 15.30
N GLY A 124 2.25 3.14 14.16
CA GLY A 124 1.33 3.58 13.12
C GLY A 124 1.40 2.72 11.87
N SER A 125 0.86 3.26 10.78
CA SER A 125 0.96 2.66 9.45
C SER A 125 1.00 3.75 8.39
N GLY A 126 1.48 3.40 7.20
CA GLY A 126 1.50 4.29 6.05
C GLY A 126 0.96 3.66 4.77
N LEU A 127 0.62 4.54 3.84
CA LEU A 127 0.36 4.24 2.45
C LEU A 127 1.39 4.97 1.59
N ALA A 128 2.01 4.26 0.65
CA ALA A 128 2.76 4.84 -0.45
C ALA A 128 1.93 4.69 -1.74
N ILE A 129 1.47 5.80 -2.30
CA ILE A 129 0.50 5.86 -3.38
C ILE A 129 1.15 6.44 -4.63
N ALA A 130 1.41 5.59 -5.61
CA ALA A 130 1.90 5.99 -6.92
C ALA A 130 0.74 6.48 -7.80
N ASN A 131 0.99 7.54 -8.57
CA ASN A 131 -0.01 8.20 -9.42
C ASN A 131 -1.33 8.49 -8.68
N PRO A 132 -1.30 9.15 -7.50
CA PRO A 132 -2.53 9.41 -6.75
C PRO A 132 -3.52 10.21 -7.61
N PRO A 133 -4.83 9.88 -7.56
CA PRO A 133 -5.86 10.64 -8.25
C PRO A 133 -5.86 12.12 -7.85
N TRP A 134 -6.30 12.98 -8.77
CA TRP A 134 -6.48 14.39 -8.48
C TRP A 134 -7.49 14.59 -7.33
N GLY A 135 -7.22 15.56 -6.45
CA GLY A 135 -8.01 15.83 -5.24
C GLY A 135 -7.61 14.99 -4.03
N LEU A 136 -7.00 13.81 -4.20
CA LEU A 136 -6.69 12.92 -3.08
C LEU A 136 -5.75 13.56 -2.05
N GLU A 137 -4.74 14.31 -2.49
CA GLU A 137 -3.83 15.00 -1.57
C GLU A 137 -4.58 16.02 -0.71
N GLU A 138 -5.45 16.84 -1.31
CA GLU A 138 -6.23 17.88 -0.62
C GLU A 138 -7.20 17.25 0.39
N GLU A 139 -7.94 16.23 -0.02
CA GLU A 139 -8.84 15.47 0.86
C GLU A 139 -8.07 14.88 2.04
N LEU A 140 -6.88 14.29 1.81
CA LEU A 140 -6.05 13.76 2.88
C LEU A 140 -5.49 14.88 3.78
N ARG A 141 -5.13 16.07 3.26
CA ARG A 141 -4.69 17.20 4.10
C ARG A 141 -5.76 17.61 5.09
N GLU A 142 -7.03 17.55 4.70
CA GLU A 142 -8.17 17.87 5.56
C GLU A 142 -8.48 16.74 6.55
N LEU A 143 -8.45 15.48 6.09
CA LEU A 143 -8.84 14.32 6.90
C LEU A 143 -7.79 13.88 7.90
N MET A 144 -6.50 13.96 7.57
CA MET A 144 -5.43 13.39 8.39
C MET A 144 -5.33 13.99 9.80
N PRO A 145 -5.46 15.31 10.01
CA PRO A 145 -5.53 15.89 11.36
C PRO A 145 -6.69 15.33 12.18
N TYR A 146 -7.86 15.18 11.57
CA TYR A 146 -9.05 14.63 12.22
C TYR A 146 -8.83 13.16 12.60
N LEU A 147 -8.30 12.34 11.67
CA LEU A 147 -8.00 10.93 11.92
C LEU A 147 -6.95 10.77 13.02
N ALA A 148 -5.89 11.57 13.02
CA ALA A 148 -4.86 11.55 14.06
C ALA A 148 -5.45 11.88 15.45
N GLN A 149 -6.37 12.85 15.51
CA GLN A 149 -7.06 13.19 16.76
C GLN A 149 -7.99 12.07 17.25
N LYS A 150 -8.72 11.41 16.34
CA LYS A 150 -9.73 10.41 16.72
C LYS A 150 -9.18 9.01 16.94
N LEU A 151 -8.15 8.62 16.20
CA LEU A 151 -7.57 7.27 16.23
C LEU A 151 -6.30 7.19 17.09
N GLY A 152 -5.77 8.33 17.54
CA GLY A 152 -4.66 8.38 18.49
C GLY A 152 -5.02 7.67 19.80
N GLN A 153 -4.21 6.69 20.19
CA GLN A 153 -4.39 5.97 21.47
C GLN A 153 -3.74 6.71 22.64
N THR A 154 -2.69 7.49 22.36
CA THR A 154 -2.01 8.34 23.33
C THR A 154 -1.92 9.76 22.79
N GLN A 155 -0.94 10.00 21.92
CA GLN A 155 -0.83 11.19 21.10
C GLN A 155 -0.72 10.73 19.65
N GLY A 156 -1.80 10.92 18.90
CA GLY A 156 -1.81 10.65 17.48
C GLY A 156 -1.01 11.68 16.69
N GLY A 157 -0.57 11.29 15.51
CA GLY A 157 0.16 12.15 14.59
C GLY A 157 -0.11 11.73 13.16
N TRP A 158 0.33 12.54 12.22
CA TRP A 158 0.27 12.19 10.81
C TRP A 158 1.45 12.81 10.06
N LYS A 159 1.74 12.23 8.91
CA LYS A 159 2.71 12.77 7.97
C LYS A 159 2.19 12.63 6.56
N MET A 160 2.43 13.64 5.74
CA MET A 160 2.22 13.54 4.31
C MET A 160 3.27 14.32 3.55
N ASP A 161 3.92 13.65 2.61
CA ASP A 161 4.95 14.23 1.76
C ASP A 161 5.13 13.40 0.48
N TRP A 162 5.73 14.02 -0.52
CA TRP A 162 6.04 13.36 -1.79
C TRP A 162 7.42 12.71 -1.70
N LEU A 163 7.48 11.39 -1.89
CA LEU A 163 8.74 10.67 -2.09
C LEU A 163 9.28 10.90 -3.51
N ILE A 164 8.38 11.16 -4.46
CA ILE A 164 8.67 11.58 -5.83
C ILE A 164 7.62 12.64 -6.20
N ALA A 165 8.06 13.85 -6.52
CA ALA A 165 7.16 15.00 -6.76
C ALA A 165 6.83 15.25 -8.25
N GLU A 166 7.73 14.87 -9.17
CA GLU A 166 7.63 15.10 -10.63
C GLU A 166 8.24 13.96 -11.45
#